data_AF-A0A812WLS9-F1
#
_entry.id   AF-A0A812WLS9-F1
#
_cell.length_a   1.000
_cell.length_b   1.000
_cell.length_c   1.000
_cell.angle_alpha   90.00
_cell.angle_beta   90.00
_cell.angle_gamma   90.00
#
_symmetry.space_group_name_H-M   'P 1'
#
loop_
_entity.id
_entity.type
_entity.pdbx_description
1 polymer ?
#
loop_
_entity_poly.entity_id
_entity_poly.type
_entity_poly.pdbx_seq_one_letter_code
_entity_poly.pdbx_strand_id
1 'polypeptide(L)'
;MGYAGEEAMFVSPQLVADAYEDSGVSLDWYRSYNSSKVSVRQYFSSLQDLPIEDFAFCNDSTRMWADPIFMNDSARWSGDLDGLVRVPNCYHAKCQAYDRFWIAPACRSTAYAIPAAIGILDQKYETSAASQEYFYELARNYRVLSHWFRPDTSQVAFNPQQIIFPIHSAREWAVGNKRTAAIGSYIGKLVNRRLREKARSLITFLDNLQLELMEMQEYLAKKDSSNSWEEVACQWIFDNRQRWEMWVPKDTTCFAGFGLIGVAENAVTSREDAAGCGHCAPGTVSSAVLDDVGRTDACTSCEVGAYQEQAGETLCVRCPAGRIATTAGRPQCEACPPGTYANSSGLDMCHVCGTGSIQWTTSRVTQVRGIPQWLQIEAAVSESFCRCIPGWFLGEDQTCHECIKGASCPGSNDIHLIPGYFSFAYDRGSIYRCYRNALACPGGVPGSCAEGRDSSSVACSACLPGLHPTAEGCVPCRGQDWRGGVV
;
A
#
# COMPACT_ATOMS: atom_id res chain seq x y z
N MET A 1 -0.35 -18.03 -6.33
CA MET A 1 0.42 -18.78 -7.35
C MET A 1 0.09 -20.23 -7.18
N GLY A 2 -0.32 -20.93 -8.22
CA GLY A 2 -0.94 -22.22 -8.05
C GLY A 2 -1.62 -22.68 -9.33
N TYR A 3 -2.21 -23.86 -9.28
CA TYR A 3 -2.99 -24.40 -10.38
C TYR A 3 -4.37 -24.82 -9.85
N ALA A 4 -5.34 -24.94 -10.76
CA ALA A 4 -6.64 -25.48 -10.41
C ALA A 4 -6.47 -26.96 -10.07
N GLY A 5 -6.68 -27.31 -8.80
CA GLY A 5 -6.84 -28.68 -8.37
C GLY A 5 -8.32 -29.01 -8.29
N GLU A 6 -8.59 -30.29 -8.24
CA GLU A 6 -9.93 -30.77 -7.89
C GLU A 6 -9.84 -31.79 -6.78
N GLU A 7 -10.84 -31.78 -5.92
CA GLU A 7 -10.97 -32.72 -4.83
C GLU A 7 -12.45 -33.02 -4.67
N ALA A 8 -12.83 -34.29 -4.76
CA ALA A 8 -14.22 -34.70 -4.69
C ALA A 8 -14.35 -36.15 -4.23
N MET A 9 -15.60 -36.57 -4.08
CA MET A 9 -15.94 -37.98 -3.95
C MET A 9 -16.31 -38.53 -5.33
N PHE A 10 -15.96 -39.77 -5.57
CA PHE A 10 -16.17 -40.46 -6.82
C PHE A 10 -16.74 -41.86 -6.60
N VAL A 11 -17.25 -42.46 -7.67
CA VAL A 11 -17.72 -43.85 -7.75
C VAL A 11 -17.26 -44.48 -9.05
N SER A 12 -17.42 -45.80 -9.18
CA SER A 12 -17.15 -46.47 -10.45
C SER A 12 -18.16 -46.07 -11.54
N PRO A 13 -17.73 -45.98 -12.82
CA PRO A 13 -18.64 -45.73 -13.94
C PRO A 13 -19.79 -46.74 -14.02
N GLN A 14 -19.50 -48.01 -13.72
CA GLN A 14 -20.49 -49.07 -13.73
C GLN A 14 -21.61 -48.82 -12.72
N LEU A 15 -21.28 -48.32 -11.52
CA LEU A 15 -22.27 -48.01 -10.49
C LEU A 15 -23.23 -46.91 -10.97
N VAL A 16 -22.72 -45.88 -11.64
CA VAL A 16 -23.55 -44.81 -12.24
C VAL A 16 -24.45 -45.36 -13.33
N ALA A 17 -23.92 -46.21 -14.21
CA ALA A 17 -24.68 -46.84 -15.28
C ALA A 17 -25.82 -47.70 -14.72
N ASP A 18 -25.53 -48.60 -13.77
CA ASP A 18 -26.53 -49.47 -13.14
C ASP A 18 -27.62 -48.65 -12.44
N ALA A 19 -27.25 -47.61 -11.67
CA ALA A 19 -28.21 -46.77 -10.98
C ALA A 19 -29.16 -46.04 -11.96
N TYR A 20 -28.62 -45.58 -13.08
CA TYR A 20 -29.37 -44.89 -14.11
C TYR A 20 -30.29 -45.85 -14.89
N GLU A 21 -29.79 -47.01 -15.30
CA GLU A 21 -30.56 -48.00 -16.05
C GLU A 21 -31.68 -48.65 -15.22
N ASP A 22 -31.39 -49.05 -13.98
CA ASP A 22 -32.35 -49.77 -13.14
C ASP A 22 -33.46 -48.86 -12.58
N SER A 23 -33.14 -47.60 -12.27
CA SER A 23 -34.04 -46.73 -11.51
C SER A 23 -34.19 -45.31 -12.06
N GLY A 24 -33.52 -44.99 -13.18
CA GLY A 24 -33.51 -43.64 -13.75
C GLY A 24 -32.73 -42.63 -12.89
N VAL A 25 -31.91 -43.10 -11.95
CA VAL A 25 -31.20 -42.26 -10.99
C VAL A 25 -29.83 -41.92 -11.55
N SER A 26 -29.63 -40.66 -11.94
CA SER A 26 -28.28 -40.12 -12.07
C SER A 26 -27.68 -40.02 -10.66
N LEU A 27 -26.46 -40.50 -10.47
CA LEU A 27 -25.72 -40.30 -9.21
C LEU A 27 -24.92 -38.99 -9.20
N ASP A 28 -24.94 -38.26 -10.32
CA ASP A 28 -24.43 -36.89 -10.46
C ASP A 28 -25.37 -35.85 -9.80
N TRP A 29 -26.46 -36.33 -9.17
CA TRP A 29 -27.77 -35.66 -9.05
C TRP A 29 -28.16 -35.17 -7.65
N TYR A 30 -27.41 -34.24 -7.06
CA TYR A 30 -28.08 -33.28 -6.14
C TYR A 30 -28.64 -32.05 -6.89
N ARG A 31 -28.83 -32.13 -8.22
CA ARG A 31 -29.40 -31.01 -9.01
C ARG A 31 -30.93 -31.03 -9.15
N SER A 32 -31.66 -32.11 -8.85
CA SER A 32 -33.04 -32.00 -8.32
C SER A 32 -33.51 -33.27 -7.63
N TYR A 33 -33.56 -33.28 -6.29
CA TYR A 33 -33.94 -34.50 -5.57
C TYR A 33 -35.00 -34.28 -4.48
N ASN A 34 -36.00 -35.16 -4.49
CA ASN A 34 -36.92 -35.40 -3.39
C ASN A 34 -36.47 -36.66 -2.63
N SER A 35 -35.92 -36.46 -1.43
CA SER A 35 -35.30 -37.51 -0.58
C SER A 35 -36.19 -38.60 -0.03
N SER A 36 -37.48 -38.58 -0.37
CA SER A 36 -38.45 -39.56 0.10
C SER A 36 -38.70 -40.72 -0.87
N LYS A 37 -38.16 -40.71 -2.10
CA LYS A 37 -38.53 -41.67 -3.15
C LYS A 37 -37.40 -42.55 -3.73
N VAL A 38 -36.12 -42.30 -3.44
CA VAL A 38 -35.01 -43.06 -4.04
C VAL A 38 -34.06 -43.60 -2.99
N SER A 39 -33.89 -44.93 -2.98
CA SER A 39 -32.91 -45.62 -2.14
C SER A 39 -31.63 -45.90 -2.93
N VAL A 40 -30.73 -44.93 -2.99
CA VAL A 40 -29.42 -45.07 -3.66
C VAL A 40 -28.53 -46.17 -3.04
N ARG A 41 -28.85 -46.61 -1.82
CA ARG A 41 -28.04 -47.54 -1.03
C ARG A 41 -27.90 -48.92 -1.67
N GLN A 42 -28.90 -49.36 -2.43
CA GLN A 42 -28.88 -50.69 -3.05
C GLN A 42 -27.77 -50.86 -4.10
N TYR A 43 -27.20 -49.74 -4.57
CA TYR A 43 -26.12 -49.73 -5.55
C TYR A 43 -24.72 -49.76 -4.91
N PHE A 44 -24.61 -49.64 -3.59
CA PHE A 44 -23.33 -49.63 -2.88
C PHE A 44 -23.11 -50.93 -2.11
N SER A 45 -21.85 -51.35 -2.00
CA SER A 45 -21.42 -52.44 -1.14
C SER A 45 -21.73 -52.11 0.32
N SER A 46 -22.05 -53.11 1.14
CA SER A 46 -22.10 -52.97 2.59
C SER A 46 -20.70 -53.16 3.20
N LEU A 47 -20.55 -52.85 4.49
CA LEU A 47 -19.29 -53.09 5.21
C LEU A 47 -18.87 -54.58 5.22
N GLN A 48 -19.85 -55.49 5.18
CA GLN A 48 -19.63 -56.93 5.22
C GLN A 48 -19.15 -57.49 3.87
N ASP A 49 -19.38 -56.74 2.79
CA ASP A 49 -18.95 -57.13 1.45
C ASP A 49 -17.49 -56.76 1.18
N LEU A 50 -16.85 -56.02 2.08
CA LEU A 50 -15.46 -55.58 1.95
C LEU A 50 -14.49 -56.58 2.59
N PRO A 51 -13.28 -56.76 2.02
CA PRO A 51 -12.27 -57.68 2.51
C PRO A 51 -11.70 -57.14 3.82
N ILE A 52 -12.14 -57.70 4.95
CA ILE A 52 -11.86 -57.14 6.27
C ILE A 52 -10.36 -57.16 6.64
N GLU A 53 -9.63 -58.07 6.01
CA GLU A 53 -8.18 -58.22 6.07
C GLU A 53 -7.41 -57.00 5.51
N ASP A 54 -7.99 -56.28 4.56
CA ASP A 54 -7.36 -55.10 3.93
C ASP A 54 -7.51 -53.83 4.78
N PHE A 55 -8.15 -53.94 5.95
CA PHE A 55 -8.33 -52.84 6.89
C PHE A 55 -7.28 -52.86 8.00
N ALA A 56 -6.84 -51.68 8.41
CA ALA A 56 -5.85 -51.47 9.44
C ALA A 56 -6.36 -51.85 10.83
N PHE A 57 -5.49 -52.46 11.64
CA PHE A 57 -5.81 -52.87 13.00
C PHE A 57 -5.98 -51.65 13.93
N CYS A 58 -6.88 -51.79 14.89
CA CYS A 58 -7.11 -50.79 15.92
C CYS A 58 -5.88 -50.50 16.79
N ASN A 59 -5.13 -51.55 17.09
CA ASN A 59 -3.95 -51.50 17.96
C ASN A 59 -2.67 -51.08 17.23
N ASP A 60 -2.76 -50.77 15.94
CA ASP A 60 -1.63 -50.31 15.14
C ASP A 60 -1.19 -48.92 15.64
N SER A 61 -0.12 -48.90 16.42
CA SER A 61 0.45 -47.68 17.01
C SER A 61 0.98 -46.68 15.98
N THR A 62 1.10 -47.08 14.71
CA THR A 62 1.50 -46.18 13.63
C THR A 62 0.34 -45.31 13.14
N ARG A 63 -0.90 -45.60 13.58
CA ARG A 63 -2.12 -44.92 13.13
C ARG A 63 -2.54 -43.83 14.10
N MET A 64 -3.16 -42.78 13.57
CA MET A 64 -3.65 -41.62 14.35
C MET A 64 -4.71 -41.97 15.40
N TRP A 65 -5.47 -43.04 15.21
CA TRP A 65 -6.45 -43.48 16.21
C TRP A 65 -5.83 -44.13 17.45
N ALA A 66 -4.52 -44.40 17.41
CA ALA A 66 -3.74 -44.74 18.58
C ALA A 66 -3.19 -43.48 19.31
N ASP A 67 -3.26 -42.28 18.70
CA ASP A 67 -2.85 -41.01 19.31
C ASP A 67 -4.00 -40.39 20.14
N PRO A 68 -3.84 -40.26 21.47
CA PRO A 68 -4.87 -39.69 22.33
C PRO A 68 -5.17 -38.20 22.07
N ILE A 69 -4.21 -37.42 21.56
CA ILE A 69 -4.42 -36.00 21.21
C ILE A 69 -5.38 -35.94 20.02
N PHE A 70 -5.07 -36.72 19.00
CA PHE A 70 -5.89 -36.81 17.79
C PHE A 70 -7.32 -37.27 18.12
N MET A 71 -7.49 -38.29 18.96
CA MET A 71 -8.81 -38.76 19.37
C MET A 71 -9.60 -37.73 20.19
N ASN A 72 -8.92 -36.85 20.94
CA ASN A 72 -9.58 -35.77 21.66
C ASN A 72 -10.03 -34.62 20.74
N ASP A 73 -9.18 -34.23 19.78
CA ASP A 73 -9.61 -33.34 18.69
C ASP A 73 -10.76 -33.99 17.91
N SER A 74 -10.72 -35.32 17.78
CA SER A 74 -11.74 -36.06 17.07
C SER A 74 -13.10 -36.09 17.74
N ALA A 75 -13.14 -36.15 19.07
CA ALA A 75 -14.36 -35.92 19.83
C ALA A 75 -14.91 -34.50 19.60
N ARG A 76 -14.02 -33.50 19.58
CA ARG A 76 -14.38 -32.08 19.54
C ARG A 76 -14.98 -31.64 18.21
N TRP A 77 -14.40 -32.05 17.08
CA TRP A 77 -14.81 -31.56 15.75
C TRP A 77 -16.05 -32.28 15.17
N SER A 78 -16.33 -33.51 15.61
CA SER A 78 -17.29 -34.43 14.99
C SER A 78 -18.50 -34.62 15.90
N GLY A 79 -18.28 -34.49 17.22
CA GLY A 79 -19.26 -34.80 18.26
C GLY A 79 -19.49 -36.30 18.44
N ASP A 80 -18.71 -37.17 17.79
CA ASP A 80 -18.92 -38.61 17.81
C ASP A 80 -18.20 -39.28 18.97
N LEU A 81 -18.86 -39.27 20.13
CA LEU A 81 -18.38 -39.95 21.33
C LEU A 81 -18.67 -41.46 21.29
N ASP A 82 -19.63 -41.91 20.48
CA ASP A 82 -20.01 -43.33 20.40
C ASP A 82 -18.91 -44.18 19.76
N GLY A 83 -18.11 -43.56 18.90
CA GLY A 83 -16.90 -44.10 18.31
C GLY A 83 -15.68 -44.15 19.21
N LEU A 84 -15.77 -43.65 20.44
CA LEU A 84 -14.62 -43.45 21.31
C LEU A 84 -14.82 -44.15 22.66
N VAL A 85 -13.71 -44.56 23.26
CA VAL A 85 -13.64 -45.03 24.64
C VAL A 85 -12.98 -43.93 25.45
N ARG A 86 -13.70 -43.41 26.45
CA ARG A 86 -13.12 -42.43 27.37
C ARG A 86 -12.16 -43.13 28.33
N VAL A 87 -10.92 -42.66 28.36
CA VAL A 87 -9.88 -43.09 29.29
C VAL A 87 -9.46 -41.88 30.16
N PRO A 88 -8.69 -42.05 31.25
CA PRO A 88 -8.27 -40.91 32.06
C PRO A 88 -7.56 -39.85 31.22
N ASN A 89 -8.14 -38.65 31.16
CA ASN A 89 -7.62 -37.45 30.48
C ASN A 89 -7.59 -37.46 28.94
N CYS A 90 -8.09 -38.50 28.26
CA CYS A 90 -8.15 -38.54 26.79
C CYS A 90 -9.22 -39.52 26.26
N TYR A 91 -9.28 -39.66 24.93
CA TYR A 91 -10.11 -40.64 24.24
C TYR A 91 -9.24 -41.63 23.48
N HIS A 92 -9.69 -42.88 23.42
CA HIS A 92 -9.14 -43.92 22.54
C HIS A 92 -10.22 -44.32 21.53
N ALA A 93 -9.81 -44.86 20.39
CA ALA A 93 -10.72 -45.47 19.43
C ALA A 93 -11.53 -46.63 20.05
N LYS A 94 -12.84 -46.69 19.76
CA LYS A 94 -13.68 -47.83 20.09
C LYS A 94 -13.69 -48.83 18.93
N CYS A 95 -13.02 -49.95 19.13
CA CYS A 95 -12.89 -51.02 18.13
C CYS A 95 -14.19 -51.82 18.01
N GLN A 96 -14.64 -52.05 16.77
CA GLN A 96 -15.80 -52.90 16.50
C GLN A 96 -15.39 -54.38 16.38
N ALA A 97 -16.30 -55.24 15.92
CA ALA A 97 -15.98 -56.63 15.60
C ALA A 97 -14.69 -56.71 14.75
N TYR A 98 -13.84 -57.69 15.03
CA TYR A 98 -12.56 -57.96 14.35
C TYR A 98 -11.39 -56.99 14.64
N ASP A 99 -11.46 -56.20 15.73
CA ASP A 99 -10.34 -55.32 16.17
C ASP A 99 -9.92 -54.29 15.09
N ARG A 100 -10.91 -53.73 14.40
CA ARG A 100 -10.76 -52.71 13.35
C ARG A 100 -11.48 -51.42 13.76
N PHE A 101 -10.91 -50.27 13.42
CA PHE A 101 -11.49 -48.95 13.71
C PHE A 101 -12.10 -48.31 12.46
N TRP A 102 -13.26 -47.67 12.63
CA TRP A 102 -13.98 -46.97 11.57
C TRP A 102 -14.39 -45.59 12.05
N ILE A 103 -13.89 -44.51 11.46
CA ILE A 103 -14.12 -43.14 11.97
C ILE A 103 -15.55 -42.63 11.72
N ALA A 104 -16.34 -43.22 10.82
CA ALA A 104 -17.64 -42.68 10.45
C ALA A 104 -18.78 -43.05 11.45
N PRO A 105 -19.39 -42.09 12.17
CA PRO A 105 -20.50 -42.32 13.12
C PRO A 105 -21.65 -43.14 12.54
N ALA A 106 -22.02 -42.82 11.30
CA ALA A 106 -23.18 -43.40 10.61
C ALA A 106 -23.03 -44.90 10.34
N CYS A 107 -21.79 -45.40 10.29
CA CYS A 107 -21.49 -46.80 9.98
C CYS A 107 -21.39 -47.68 11.22
N ARG A 108 -21.41 -47.11 12.43
CA ARG A 108 -21.16 -47.85 13.67
C ARG A 108 -22.40 -48.49 14.30
N SER A 109 -23.55 -47.85 14.15
CA SER A 109 -24.81 -48.22 14.82
C SER A 109 -25.81 -48.94 13.91
N THR A 110 -25.52 -49.03 12.60
CA THR A 110 -26.43 -49.65 11.63
C THR A 110 -25.68 -50.47 10.60
N ALA A 111 -26.29 -51.56 10.13
CA ALA A 111 -25.84 -52.28 8.93
C ALA A 111 -26.08 -51.49 7.62
N TYR A 112 -26.52 -50.23 7.70
CA TYR A 112 -27.15 -49.47 6.61
C TYR A 112 -26.31 -48.27 6.14
N ALA A 113 -25.00 -48.44 6.12
CA ALA A 113 -24.04 -47.40 5.79
C ALA A 113 -23.37 -47.66 4.44
N ILE A 114 -23.20 -46.61 3.64
CA ILE A 114 -22.41 -46.68 2.41
C ILE A 114 -20.94 -46.51 2.83
N PRO A 115 -20.08 -47.52 2.58
CA PRO A 115 -18.66 -47.39 2.84
C PRO A 115 -18.07 -46.31 1.94
N ALA A 116 -17.31 -45.43 2.55
CA ALA A 116 -16.49 -44.46 1.85
C ALA A 116 -15.03 -44.81 2.07
N ALA A 117 -14.31 -45.07 0.98
CA ALA A 117 -12.87 -45.05 0.99
C ALA A 117 -12.44 -43.58 0.99
N ILE A 118 -11.81 -43.09 2.07
CA ILE A 118 -11.30 -41.71 2.14
C ILE A 118 -9.77 -41.68 2.31
N GLY A 119 -9.03 -41.36 1.25
CA GLY A 119 -7.57 -41.37 1.14
C GLY A 119 -6.89 -40.05 1.54
N ILE A 120 -5.61 -40.14 1.91
CA ILE A 120 -4.82 -39.15 2.65
C ILE A 120 -4.60 -37.83 1.88
N LEU A 121 -4.90 -36.70 2.53
CA LEU A 121 -4.25 -35.42 2.22
C LEU A 121 -3.81 -34.60 3.46
N ASP A 122 -3.87 -35.18 4.66
CA ASP A 122 -3.15 -34.63 5.80
C ASP A 122 -2.86 -35.79 6.76
N GLN A 123 -1.76 -35.74 7.51
CA GLN A 123 -1.39 -36.73 8.56
C GLN A 123 -2.43 -36.84 9.70
N LYS A 124 -3.64 -36.30 9.50
CA LYS A 124 -4.77 -36.19 10.40
C LYS A 124 -6.00 -36.98 9.96
N TYR A 125 -6.04 -37.60 8.79
CA TYR A 125 -7.21 -38.42 8.42
C TYR A 125 -6.79 -39.60 7.54
N GLU A 126 -6.42 -40.72 8.17
CA GLU A 126 -6.18 -41.96 7.44
C GLU A 126 -7.48 -42.74 7.27
N THR A 127 -7.53 -43.44 6.14
CA THR A 127 -8.52 -44.46 5.78
C THR A 127 -8.60 -45.52 6.87
N SER A 128 -9.68 -46.31 6.89
CA SER A 128 -9.64 -47.61 7.55
C SER A 128 -8.75 -48.63 6.82
N ALA A 129 -8.21 -48.32 5.62
CA ALA A 129 -7.46 -49.25 4.78
C ALA A 129 -5.99 -49.40 5.23
N ALA A 130 -5.42 -50.59 5.04
CA ALA A 130 -4.07 -50.94 5.49
C ALA A 130 -2.96 -50.20 4.75
N SER A 131 -3.17 -49.75 3.52
CA SER A 131 -2.22 -48.93 2.77
C SER A 131 -2.92 -48.07 1.72
N GLN A 132 -2.16 -47.15 1.12
CA GLN A 132 -2.63 -46.35 -0.03
C GLN A 132 -2.93 -47.23 -1.26
N GLU A 133 -2.21 -48.33 -1.46
CA GLU A 133 -2.46 -49.28 -2.56
C GLU A 133 -3.83 -49.97 -2.37
N TYR A 134 -4.08 -50.49 -1.17
CA TYR A 134 -5.35 -51.14 -0.82
C TYR A 134 -6.53 -50.19 -0.91
N PHE A 135 -6.30 -48.91 -0.59
CA PHE A 135 -7.31 -47.87 -0.75
C PHE A 135 -7.79 -47.75 -2.20
N TYR A 136 -6.87 -47.72 -3.17
CA TYR A 136 -7.23 -47.65 -4.58
C TYR A 136 -7.86 -48.95 -5.09
N GLU A 137 -7.41 -50.11 -4.61
CA GLU A 137 -8.04 -51.40 -4.92
C GLU A 137 -9.48 -51.49 -4.43
N LEU A 138 -9.78 -50.99 -3.22
CA LEU A 138 -11.16 -50.90 -2.71
C LEU A 138 -12.05 -50.05 -3.61
N ALA A 139 -11.56 -48.89 -4.05
CA ALA A 139 -12.27 -47.99 -4.95
C ALA A 139 -12.51 -48.57 -6.36
N ARG A 140 -11.58 -49.42 -6.84
CA ARG A 140 -11.66 -50.07 -8.16
C ARG A 140 -12.58 -51.29 -8.17
N ASN A 141 -12.48 -52.13 -7.14
CA ASN A 141 -13.08 -53.47 -7.14
C ASN A 141 -14.44 -53.52 -6.45
N TYR A 142 -14.77 -52.54 -5.60
CA TYR A 142 -16.00 -52.53 -4.82
C TYR A 142 -16.84 -51.29 -5.09
N ARG A 143 -18.15 -51.40 -4.85
CA ARG A 143 -19.11 -50.32 -5.07
C ARG A 143 -19.11 -49.37 -3.86
N VAL A 144 -18.03 -48.62 -3.71
CA VAL A 144 -17.80 -47.70 -2.58
C VAL A 144 -17.68 -46.26 -3.08
N LEU A 145 -17.88 -45.31 -2.16
CA LEU A 145 -17.60 -43.90 -2.43
C LEU A 145 -16.11 -43.63 -2.21
N SER A 146 -15.34 -43.18 -3.19
CA SER A 146 -13.90 -42.94 -3.07
C SER A 146 -13.56 -41.45 -3.06
N HIS A 147 -12.79 -41.00 -2.08
CA HIS A 147 -12.15 -39.67 -2.17
C HIS A 147 -11.01 -39.73 -3.17
N TRP A 148 -10.89 -38.69 -3.99
CA TRP A 148 -9.76 -38.53 -4.88
C TRP A 148 -9.52 -37.05 -5.18
N PHE A 149 -8.28 -36.72 -5.52
CA PHE A 149 -7.88 -35.37 -5.87
C PHE A 149 -7.08 -35.38 -7.17
N ARG A 150 -7.16 -34.31 -7.96
CA ARG A 150 -6.40 -34.13 -9.21
C ARG A 150 -5.36 -33.04 -8.96
N PRO A 151 -4.08 -33.28 -9.31
CA PRO A 151 -3.60 -34.05 -10.46
C PRO A 151 -3.03 -35.44 -10.12
N ASP A 152 -3.45 -36.09 -9.03
CA ASP A 152 -3.03 -37.48 -8.79
C ASP A 152 -3.44 -38.40 -9.96
N THR A 153 -2.63 -39.43 -10.23
CA THR A 153 -2.77 -40.31 -11.40
C THR A 153 -3.25 -41.71 -11.05
N SER A 154 -3.30 -42.06 -9.76
CA SER A 154 -3.56 -43.43 -9.30
C SER A 154 -4.94 -43.98 -9.70
N GLN A 155 -5.96 -43.12 -9.85
CA GLN A 155 -7.31 -43.53 -10.25
C GLN A 155 -7.69 -43.13 -11.68
N VAL A 156 -6.83 -42.43 -12.44
CA VAL A 156 -7.17 -41.95 -13.80
C VAL A 156 -7.59 -43.11 -14.71
N ALA A 157 -6.87 -44.24 -14.66
CA ALA A 157 -7.16 -45.41 -15.49
C ALA A 157 -8.55 -46.02 -15.25
N PHE A 158 -9.14 -45.83 -14.06
CA PHE A 158 -10.46 -46.33 -13.71
C PHE A 158 -11.59 -45.39 -14.16
N ASN A 159 -11.25 -44.19 -14.64
CA ASN A 159 -12.19 -43.15 -15.06
C ASN A 159 -13.35 -42.92 -14.05
N PRO A 160 -13.06 -42.75 -12.74
CA PRO A 160 -14.09 -42.66 -11.71
C PRO A 160 -15.00 -41.46 -11.96
N GLN A 161 -16.30 -41.62 -11.70
CA GLN A 161 -17.31 -40.59 -11.92
C GLN A 161 -17.52 -39.76 -10.65
N GLN A 162 -17.44 -38.44 -10.77
CA GLN A 162 -17.56 -37.52 -9.65
C GLN A 162 -19.01 -37.45 -9.15
N ILE A 163 -19.18 -37.56 -7.83
CA ILE A 163 -20.46 -37.27 -7.16
C ILE A 163 -20.48 -35.80 -6.75
N ILE A 164 -21.46 -35.06 -7.25
CA ILE A 164 -21.62 -33.62 -6.96
C ILE A 164 -22.57 -33.43 -5.78
N PHE A 165 -22.06 -32.96 -4.65
CA PHE A 165 -22.88 -32.54 -3.51
C PHE A 165 -23.32 -31.07 -3.62
N PRO A 166 -24.42 -30.65 -2.95
CA PRO A 166 -24.78 -29.24 -2.81
C PRO A 166 -23.62 -28.42 -2.23
N ILE A 167 -23.51 -27.17 -2.66
CA ILE A 167 -22.48 -26.24 -2.14
C ILE A 167 -22.66 -26.03 -0.63
N HIS A 168 -21.54 -25.94 0.08
CA HIS A 168 -21.53 -25.67 1.52
C HIS A 168 -22.41 -24.49 1.95
N SER A 169 -23.35 -24.75 2.86
CA SER A 169 -24.22 -23.75 3.49
C SER A 169 -24.08 -23.78 5.00
N ALA A 170 -23.43 -22.77 5.58
CA ALA A 170 -23.22 -22.66 7.02
C ALA A 170 -24.54 -22.65 7.80
N ARG A 171 -25.60 -22.05 7.23
CA ARG A 171 -26.94 -22.00 7.85
C ARG A 171 -27.60 -23.37 7.93
N GLU A 172 -27.50 -24.16 6.87
CA GLU A 172 -27.99 -25.54 6.86
C GLU A 172 -27.19 -26.41 7.84
N TRP A 173 -25.88 -26.18 7.91
CA TRP A 173 -25.00 -26.93 8.79
C TRP A 173 -25.33 -26.69 10.26
N ALA A 174 -25.59 -25.44 10.63
CA ALA A 174 -25.95 -25.03 11.98
C ALA A 174 -27.24 -25.69 12.50
N VAL A 175 -28.17 -26.05 11.61
CA VAL A 175 -29.42 -26.75 11.95
C VAL A 175 -29.33 -28.28 11.74
N GLY A 176 -28.12 -28.81 11.59
CA GLY A 176 -27.85 -30.24 11.49
C GLY A 176 -27.96 -30.82 10.08
N ASN A 177 -28.25 -30.03 9.05
CA ASN A 177 -28.21 -30.48 7.66
C ASN A 177 -26.77 -30.44 7.14
N LYS A 178 -26.10 -31.61 7.17
CA LYS A 178 -24.69 -31.78 6.81
C LYS A 178 -24.45 -32.31 5.38
N ARG A 179 -25.40 -32.12 4.46
CA ARG A 179 -25.38 -32.77 3.12
C ARG A 179 -24.51 -32.08 2.06
N THR A 180 -23.75 -31.05 2.42
CA THR A 180 -23.06 -30.16 1.48
C THR A 180 -21.56 -30.44 1.35
N ALA A 181 -20.95 -30.18 0.18
CA ALA A 181 -19.49 -30.23 -0.02
C ALA A 181 -18.83 -28.84 -0.11
N ALA A 182 -17.53 -28.81 0.16
CA ALA A 182 -16.69 -27.64 -0.11
C ALA A 182 -16.64 -27.35 -1.62
N ILE A 183 -16.54 -26.06 -1.97
CA ILE A 183 -16.26 -25.64 -3.35
C ILE A 183 -14.79 -26.01 -3.64
N GLY A 184 -14.49 -26.41 -4.89
CA GLY A 184 -13.19 -26.95 -5.30
C GLY A 184 -11.95 -26.25 -4.73
N SER A 185 -10.89 -27.03 -4.54
CA SER A 185 -9.69 -26.62 -3.82
C SER A 185 -8.68 -25.88 -4.72
N TYR A 186 -8.39 -24.62 -4.41
CA TYR A 186 -7.25 -23.92 -5.03
C TYR A 186 -5.94 -24.47 -4.46
N ILE A 187 -5.10 -25.08 -5.31
CA ILE A 187 -3.78 -25.55 -4.89
C ILE A 187 -2.78 -24.41 -5.07
N GLY A 188 -2.52 -23.71 -3.96
CA GLY A 188 -1.59 -22.59 -3.90
C GLY A 188 -0.18 -22.99 -3.43
N LYS A 189 0.83 -22.25 -3.91
CA LYS A 189 2.20 -22.26 -3.42
C LYS A 189 2.38 -21.12 -2.41
N LEU A 190 2.86 -21.47 -1.21
CA LEU A 190 3.32 -20.47 -0.24
C LEU A 190 4.74 -20.04 -0.59
N VAL A 191 4.97 -18.73 -0.62
CA VAL A 191 6.31 -18.17 -0.80
C VAL A 191 6.68 -17.27 0.36
N ASN A 192 7.97 -17.18 0.62
CA ASN A 192 8.48 -16.25 1.63
C ASN A 192 8.11 -14.81 1.22
N ARG A 193 7.55 -14.03 2.16
CA ARG A 193 7.17 -12.64 1.93
C ARG A 193 8.31 -11.77 1.35
N ARG A 194 9.57 -12.07 1.68
CA ARG A 194 10.75 -11.33 1.21
C ARG A 194 11.20 -11.70 -0.20
N LEU A 195 10.61 -12.71 -0.83
CA LEU A 195 10.98 -13.11 -2.18
C LEU A 195 10.68 -12.00 -3.20
N ARG A 196 9.59 -11.25 -2.98
CA ARG A 196 9.22 -10.06 -3.77
C ARG A 196 10.24 -8.94 -3.73
N GLU A 197 11.04 -8.86 -2.67
CA GLU A 197 12.08 -7.84 -2.51
C GLU A 197 13.42 -8.36 -3.03
N LYS A 198 13.76 -9.63 -2.75
CA LYS A 198 15.08 -10.20 -3.02
C LYS A 198 15.24 -10.85 -4.40
N ALA A 199 14.16 -11.30 -5.03
CA ALA A 199 14.19 -12.07 -6.27
C ALA A 199 12.95 -11.78 -7.12
N ARG A 200 12.88 -10.55 -7.63
CA ARG A 200 11.73 -10.03 -8.38
C ARG A 200 11.52 -10.72 -9.73
N SER A 201 12.59 -11.13 -10.40
CA SER A 201 12.52 -11.96 -11.61
C SER A 201 11.87 -13.31 -11.32
N LEU A 202 12.26 -13.96 -10.22
CA LEU A 202 11.69 -15.23 -9.79
C LEU A 202 10.21 -15.08 -9.42
N ILE A 203 9.80 -14.06 -8.65
CA ILE A 203 8.38 -13.91 -8.32
C ILE A 203 7.53 -13.64 -9.57
N THR A 204 8.05 -12.85 -10.52
CA THR A 204 7.35 -12.57 -11.79
C THR A 204 7.20 -13.85 -12.62
N PHE A 205 8.26 -14.66 -12.70
CA PHE A 205 8.18 -15.99 -13.31
C PHE A 205 7.12 -16.87 -12.66
N LEU A 206 7.07 -16.90 -11.32
CA LEU A 206 6.11 -17.71 -10.58
C LEU A 206 4.66 -17.18 -10.66
N ASP A 207 4.48 -15.86 -10.80
CA ASP A 207 3.18 -15.23 -11.01
C ASP A 207 2.66 -15.50 -12.44
N ASN A 208 3.56 -15.59 -13.42
CA ASN A 208 3.25 -15.92 -14.81
C ASN A 208 3.10 -17.43 -15.05
N LEU A 209 3.58 -18.28 -14.14
CA LEU A 209 3.52 -19.74 -14.28
C LEU A 209 2.07 -20.22 -14.31
N GLN A 210 1.69 -20.87 -15.42
CA GLN A 210 0.36 -21.41 -15.65
C GLN A 210 0.46 -22.89 -16.01
N LEU A 211 -0.06 -23.78 -15.18
CA LEU A 211 -0.09 -25.22 -15.45
C LEU A 211 -1.54 -25.68 -15.54
N GLU A 212 -1.89 -26.38 -16.62
CA GLU A 212 -3.23 -26.91 -16.83
C GLU A 212 -3.37 -28.30 -16.21
N LEU A 213 -4.52 -28.57 -15.59
CA LEU A 213 -4.77 -29.79 -14.82
C LEU A 213 -4.59 -31.07 -15.67
N MET A 214 -5.21 -31.11 -16.84
CA MET A 214 -5.18 -32.29 -17.73
C MET A 214 -3.76 -32.58 -18.21
N GLU A 215 -3.03 -31.55 -18.64
CA GLU A 215 -1.63 -31.69 -19.05
C GLU A 215 -0.76 -32.19 -17.90
N MET A 216 -0.90 -31.63 -16.68
CA MET A 216 -0.15 -32.13 -15.53
C MET A 216 -0.42 -33.61 -15.26
N GLN A 217 -1.67 -34.06 -15.35
CA GLN A 217 -2.00 -35.48 -15.16
C GLN A 217 -1.37 -36.37 -16.24
N GLU A 218 -1.39 -35.96 -17.51
CA GLU A 218 -0.75 -36.69 -18.61
C GLU A 218 0.75 -36.87 -18.36
N TYR A 219 1.45 -35.83 -17.93
CA TYR A 219 2.88 -35.94 -17.63
C TYR A 219 3.15 -36.73 -16.37
N LEU A 220 2.39 -36.52 -15.29
CA LEU A 220 2.55 -37.30 -14.06
C LEU A 220 2.33 -38.80 -14.30
N ALA A 221 1.48 -39.17 -15.26
CA ALA A 221 1.23 -40.56 -15.64
C ALA A 221 2.41 -41.21 -16.40
N LYS A 222 3.33 -40.41 -16.96
CA LYS A 222 4.55 -40.93 -17.62
C LYS A 222 5.59 -41.43 -16.62
N LYS A 223 5.44 -41.11 -15.33
CA LYS A 223 6.34 -41.62 -14.32
C LYS A 223 6.09 -43.12 -14.12
N ASP A 224 7.15 -43.91 -14.21
CA ASP A 224 7.12 -45.36 -14.00
C ASP A 224 8.46 -45.84 -13.39
N SER A 225 8.80 -47.12 -13.52
CA SER A 225 10.10 -47.65 -13.06
C SER A 225 11.28 -47.22 -13.94
N SER A 226 11.00 -46.76 -15.17
CA SER A 226 11.99 -46.44 -16.20
C SER A 226 12.23 -44.94 -16.31
N ASN A 227 11.25 -44.11 -15.94
CA ASN A 227 11.32 -42.65 -15.95
C ASN A 227 11.18 -42.08 -14.54
N SER A 228 12.21 -41.36 -14.10
CA SER A 228 12.22 -40.55 -12.89
C SER A 228 11.34 -39.30 -13.02
N TRP A 229 11.01 -38.67 -11.90
CA TRP A 229 10.26 -37.41 -11.89
C TRP A 229 11.02 -36.29 -12.62
N GLU A 230 12.34 -36.30 -12.50
CA GLU A 230 13.26 -35.37 -13.14
C GLU A 230 13.24 -35.50 -14.66
N GLU A 231 13.19 -36.73 -15.19
CA GLU A 231 13.10 -36.98 -16.64
C GLU A 231 11.75 -36.53 -17.20
N VAL A 232 10.65 -36.84 -16.51
CA VAL A 232 9.30 -36.38 -16.88
C VAL A 232 9.22 -34.85 -16.89
N ALA A 233 9.78 -34.20 -15.86
CA ALA A 233 9.83 -32.74 -15.78
C ALA A 233 10.71 -32.14 -16.89
N CYS A 234 11.88 -32.72 -17.16
CA CYS A 234 12.76 -32.31 -18.26
C CYS A 234 12.04 -32.40 -19.60
N GLN A 235 11.33 -33.51 -19.85
CA GLN A 235 10.55 -33.69 -21.07
C GLN A 235 9.48 -32.60 -21.21
N TRP A 236 8.73 -32.31 -20.15
CA TRP A 236 7.73 -31.24 -20.16
C TRP A 236 8.33 -29.88 -20.55
N ILE A 237 9.52 -29.56 -20.01
CA ILE A 237 10.23 -28.33 -20.35
C ILE A 237 10.57 -28.28 -21.84
N PHE A 238 11.07 -29.36 -22.43
CA PHE A 238 11.39 -29.37 -23.87
C PHE A 238 10.14 -29.25 -24.75
N ASP A 239 9.09 -29.99 -24.42
CA ASP A 239 7.85 -30.05 -25.19
C ASP A 239 7.06 -28.72 -25.12
N ASN A 240 7.22 -27.96 -24.03
CA ASN A 240 6.46 -26.72 -23.76
C ASN A 240 7.29 -25.44 -23.83
N ARG A 241 8.39 -25.44 -24.60
CA ARG A 241 9.34 -24.33 -24.71
C ARG A 241 8.68 -22.96 -24.88
N GLN A 242 7.81 -22.83 -25.88
CA GLN A 242 7.13 -21.57 -26.18
C GLN A 242 6.31 -21.04 -25.00
N ARG A 243 5.74 -21.94 -24.18
CA ARG A 243 4.89 -21.57 -23.06
C ARG A 243 5.71 -21.02 -21.89
N TRP A 244 6.70 -21.76 -21.41
CA TRP A 244 7.48 -21.32 -20.26
C TRP A 244 8.42 -20.16 -20.59
N GLU A 245 8.87 -20.01 -21.86
CA GLU A 245 9.65 -18.84 -22.28
C GLU A 245 8.87 -17.53 -22.14
N MET A 246 7.53 -17.57 -22.25
CA MET A 246 6.68 -16.40 -21.96
C MET A 246 6.59 -16.09 -20.46
N TRP A 247 6.86 -17.05 -19.59
CA TRP A 247 6.84 -16.83 -18.15
C TRP A 247 8.13 -16.19 -17.65
N VAL A 248 9.26 -16.44 -18.33
CA VAL A 248 10.55 -15.87 -17.98
C VAL A 248 10.54 -14.37 -18.28
N PRO A 249 10.61 -13.50 -17.26
CA PRO A 249 10.68 -12.06 -17.49
C PRO A 249 11.93 -11.75 -18.33
N LYS A 250 11.76 -10.93 -19.36
CA LYS A 250 12.88 -10.39 -20.14
C LYS A 250 13.74 -9.47 -19.27
N ASP A 251 15.01 -9.29 -19.62
CA ASP A 251 15.93 -8.37 -18.93
C ASP A 251 15.47 -6.90 -18.95
N THR A 252 14.54 -6.56 -19.85
CA THR A 252 13.86 -5.26 -19.96
C THR A 252 12.54 -5.19 -19.17
N THR A 253 12.24 -6.19 -18.35
CA THR A 253 11.06 -6.20 -17.46
C THR A 253 11.44 -5.56 -16.15
N CYS A 254 11.36 -4.23 -16.11
CA CYS A 254 11.78 -3.46 -14.96
C CYS A 254 10.68 -3.37 -13.91
N PHE A 255 11.08 -2.99 -12.70
CA PHE A 255 10.25 -3.01 -11.51
C PHE A 255 10.36 -1.70 -10.76
N ALA A 256 9.40 -1.37 -9.90
CA ALA A 256 9.41 -0.19 -9.04
C ALA A 256 10.79 0.09 -8.42
N GLY A 257 11.31 1.29 -8.66
CA GLY A 257 12.68 1.74 -8.34
C GLY A 257 13.74 1.46 -9.43
N PHE A 258 13.36 0.77 -10.49
CA PHE A 258 14.15 0.53 -11.67
C PHE A 258 13.34 0.97 -12.89
N GLY A 259 14.03 1.31 -13.97
CA GLY A 259 13.41 1.53 -15.25
C GLY A 259 14.29 1.08 -16.39
N LEU A 260 13.73 1.15 -17.59
CA LEU A 260 14.43 0.83 -18.83
C LEU A 260 15.64 1.76 -19.02
N ILE A 261 16.81 1.16 -19.25
CA ILE A 261 18.07 1.86 -19.49
C ILE A 261 18.64 1.43 -20.84
N GLY A 262 19.05 2.39 -21.66
CA GLY A 262 19.69 2.16 -22.95
C GLY A 262 21.17 1.79 -22.83
N VAL A 263 21.81 1.49 -23.96
CA VAL A 263 23.24 1.10 -24.01
C VAL A 263 24.17 2.20 -23.47
N ALA A 264 23.77 3.47 -23.59
CA ALA A 264 24.51 4.62 -23.08
C ALA A 264 24.22 4.95 -21.60
N GLU A 265 23.63 4.01 -20.85
CA GLU A 265 23.25 4.16 -19.44
C GLU A 265 22.24 5.29 -19.16
N ASN A 266 21.53 5.74 -20.19
CA ASN A 266 20.46 6.74 -20.08
C ASN A 266 19.08 6.07 -19.93
N ALA A 267 18.18 6.74 -19.21
CA ALA A 267 16.78 6.33 -19.15
C ALA A 267 16.13 6.37 -20.54
N VAL A 268 15.43 5.30 -20.89
CA VAL A 268 14.63 5.19 -22.11
C VAL A 268 13.19 4.84 -21.76
N THR A 269 12.25 5.07 -22.68
CA THR A 269 10.82 4.88 -22.44
C THR A 269 10.24 3.64 -23.11
N SER A 270 11.02 2.95 -23.95
CA SER A 270 10.59 1.78 -24.73
C SER A 270 11.57 0.61 -24.55
N ARG A 271 11.09 -0.63 -24.71
CA ARG A 271 11.95 -1.81 -24.69
C ARG A 271 12.85 -1.92 -25.93
N GLU A 272 12.46 -1.32 -27.05
CA GLU A 272 13.23 -1.33 -28.30
C GLU A 272 14.56 -0.61 -28.12
N ASP A 273 14.57 0.46 -27.32
CA ASP A 273 15.75 1.27 -27.02
C ASP A 273 16.51 0.78 -25.77
N ALA A 274 15.97 -0.21 -25.06
CA ALA A 274 16.49 -0.65 -23.77
C ALA A 274 17.52 -1.78 -23.91
N ALA A 275 18.66 -1.61 -23.26
CA ALA A 275 19.66 -2.67 -23.06
C ALA A 275 19.34 -3.53 -21.83
N GLY A 276 18.54 -3.02 -20.89
CA GLY A 276 18.14 -3.72 -19.68
C GLY A 276 17.45 -2.79 -18.67
N CYS A 277 17.52 -3.16 -17.39
CA CYS A 277 16.97 -2.37 -16.29
C CYS A 277 18.07 -1.81 -15.40
N GLY A 278 17.90 -0.58 -14.95
CA GLY A 278 18.77 0.07 -13.97
C GLY A 278 17.99 0.97 -13.02
N HIS A 279 18.63 1.44 -11.95
CA HIS A 279 17.98 2.33 -10.99
C HIS A 279 17.59 3.65 -11.66
N CYS A 280 16.39 4.14 -11.35
CA CYS A 280 16.03 5.49 -11.73
C CYS A 280 16.89 6.49 -10.95
N ALA A 281 17.65 7.31 -11.67
CA ALA A 281 18.56 8.27 -11.08
C ALA A 281 17.79 9.37 -10.31
N PRO A 282 18.44 10.09 -9.37
CA PRO A 282 17.84 11.27 -8.73
C PRO A 282 17.24 12.23 -9.75
N GLY A 283 16.07 12.78 -9.43
CA GLY A 283 15.24 13.58 -10.31
C GLY A 283 14.30 12.76 -11.20
N THR A 284 14.43 11.44 -11.22
CA THR A 284 13.53 10.53 -11.95
C THR A 284 12.91 9.49 -11.02
N VAL A 285 11.76 8.95 -11.42
CA VAL A 285 11.03 7.91 -10.70
C VAL A 285 10.62 6.80 -11.64
N SER A 286 10.47 5.59 -11.12
CA SER A 286 9.95 4.47 -11.91
C SER A 286 8.45 4.61 -12.12
N SER A 287 8.00 4.60 -13.36
CA SER A 287 6.58 4.62 -13.75
C SER A 287 6.24 3.43 -14.63
N ALA A 288 5.10 2.80 -14.38
CA ALA A 288 4.66 1.63 -15.12
C ALA A 288 4.32 1.97 -16.57
N VAL A 289 4.86 1.16 -17.48
CA VAL A 289 4.60 1.18 -18.93
C VAL A 289 4.04 -0.18 -19.33
N LEU A 290 3.01 -0.18 -20.17
CA LEU A 290 2.44 -1.39 -20.75
C LEU A 290 2.77 -1.39 -22.25
N ASP A 291 3.43 -2.45 -22.71
CA ASP A 291 3.72 -2.71 -24.11
C ASP A 291 3.10 -4.05 -24.55
N ASP A 292 3.41 -4.47 -25.76
CA ASP A 292 2.97 -5.74 -26.37
C ASP A 292 3.56 -6.97 -25.68
N VAL A 293 4.71 -6.83 -24.99
CA VAL A 293 5.35 -7.90 -24.20
C VAL A 293 4.76 -7.97 -22.79
N GLY A 294 4.30 -6.83 -22.24
CA GLY A 294 3.58 -6.74 -20.99
C GLY A 294 3.97 -5.51 -20.15
N ARG A 295 3.78 -5.61 -18.83
CA ARG A 295 4.12 -4.51 -17.91
C ARG A 295 5.64 -4.43 -17.72
N THR A 296 6.20 -3.24 -17.84
CA THR A 296 7.55 -2.87 -17.39
C THR A 296 7.48 -1.53 -16.64
N ASP A 297 8.61 -1.05 -16.11
CA ASP A 297 8.72 0.28 -15.54
C ASP A 297 9.77 1.08 -16.32
N ALA A 298 9.54 2.37 -16.56
CA ALA A 298 10.48 3.29 -17.19
C ALA A 298 10.80 4.43 -16.22
N CYS A 299 12.00 5.01 -16.32
CA CYS A 299 12.36 6.14 -15.48
C CYS A 299 11.83 7.44 -16.10
N THR A 300 10.87 8.06 -15.43
CA THR A 300 10.26 9.32 -15.83
C THR A 300 10.79 10.46 -14.96
N SER A 301 11.07 11.59 -15.60
CA SER A 301 11.52 12.78 -14.88
C SER A 301 10.39 13.32 -14.00
N CYS A 302 10.75 13.76 -12.79
CA CYS A 302 9.82 14.51 -11.96
C CYS A 302 9.37 15.77 -12.68
N GLU A 303 8.08 16.05 -12.65
CA GLU A 303 7.49 17.25 -13.26
C GLU A 303 8.02 18.53 -12.59
N VAL A 304 7.84 19.67 -13.26
CA VAL A 304 8.12 20.98 -12.66
C VAL A 304 7.37 21.15 -11.34
N GLY A 305 8.01 21.84 -10.39
CA GLY A 305 7.53 21.93 -9.01
C GLY A 305 7.64 20.63 -8.19
N ALA A 306 8.23 19.57 -8.72
CA ALA A 306 8.54 18.35 -7.97
C ALA A 306 10.02 17.94 -8.13
N TYR A 307 10.49 17.13 -7.19
CA TYR A 307 11.87 16.65 -7.15
C TYR A 307 11.95 15.22 -6.59
N GLN A 308 13.09 14.58 -6.77
CA GLN A 308 13.41 13.33 -6.10
C GLN A 308 14.91 13.23 -5.83
N GLU A 309 15.31 13.21 -4.57
CA GLU A 309 16.72 13.21 -4.17
C GLU A 309 17.37 11.83 -4.24
N GLN A 310 16.59 10.77 -4.01
CA GLN A 310 17.08 9.40 -3.90
C GLN A 310 16.87 8.62 -5.20
N ALA A 311 17.83 7.76 -5.52
CA ALA A 311 17.72 6.85 -6.64
C ALA A 311 16.73 5.72 -6.32
N GLY A 312 16.03 5.25 -7.34
CA GLY A 312 15.12 4.11 -7.26
C GLY A 312 13.83 4.37 -6.49
N GLU A 313 13.40 5.62 -6.49
CA GLU A 313 12.11 6.00 -5.93
C GLU A 313 10.97 5.86 -6.95
N THR A 314 9.76 5.76 -6.42
CA THR A 314 8.52 5.54 -7.21
C THR A 314 7.64 6.78 -7.29
N LEU A 315 7.96 7.81 -6.51
CA LEU A 315 7.12 8.99 -6.32
C LEU A 315 8.00 10.25 -6.29
N CYS A 316 7.58 11.27 -7.01
CA CYS A 316 8.18 12.59 -6.93
C CYS A 316 7.59 13.35 -5.75
N VAL A 317 8.44 14.06 -5.02
CA VAL A 317 8.05 14.89 -3.89
C VAL A 317 7.79 16.31 -4.40
N ARG A 318 6.65 16.90 -4.05
CA ARG A 318 6.36 18.31 -4.37
C ARG A 318 7.35 19.21 -3.63
N CYS A 319 7.87 20.23 -4.31
CA CYS A 319 8.71 21.23 -3.67
C CYS A 319 7.97 21.88 -2.50
N PRO A 320 8.57 21.96 -1.29
CA PRO A 320 7.91 22.61 -0.16
C PRO A 320 7.80 24.12 -0.40
N ALA A 321 6.91 24.78 0.36
CA ALA A 321 6.82 26.25 0.34
C ALA A 321 8.20 26.89 0.57
N GLY A 322 8.44 28.03 -0.10
CA GLY A 322 9.75 28.68 -0.18
C GLY A 322 10.72 28.06 -1.20
N ARG A 323 10.39 26.93 -1.84
CA ARG A 323 11.23 26.28 -2.84
C ARG A 323 10.47 25.94 -4.10
N ILE A 324 11.19 25.87 -5.21
CA ILE A 324 10.63 25.61 -6.54
C ILE A 324 11.50 24.63 -7.33
N ALA A 325 10.93 24.03 -8.37
CA ALA A 325 11.68 23.31 -9.39
C ALA A 325 11.27 23.84 -10.76
N THR A 326 12.13 24.66 -11.36
CA THR A 326 11.90 25.38 -12.62
C THR A 326 11.92 24.50 -13.85
N THR A 327 12.57 23.33 -13.76
CA THR A 327 12.66 22.36 -14.84
C THR A 327 12.31 20.97 -14.32
N ALA A 328 11.86 20.09 -15.21
CA ALA A 328 11.66 18.68 -14.89
C ALA A 328 12.99 18.00 -14.55
N GLY A 329 12.92 16.85 -13.88
CA GLY A 329 14.08 15.99 -13.64
C GLY A 329 15.00 16.48 -12.51
N ARG A 330 14.52 17.36 -11.62
CA ARG A 330 15.37 17.97 -10.59
C ARG A 330 15.58 17.02 -9.40
N PRO A 331 16.83 16.82 -8.96
CA PRO A 331 17.10 16.02 -7.77
C PRO A 331 16.78 16.75 -6.47
N GLN A 332 16.70 18.09 -6.50
CA GLN A 332 16.40 18.94 -5.36
C GLN A 332 15.68 20.22 -5.82
N CYS A 333 14.86 20.80 -4.95
CA CYS A 333 14.23 22.10 -5.20
C CYS A 333 15.16 23.26 -4.87
N GLU A 334 15.14 24.27 -5.74
CA GLU A 334 15.85 25.53 -5.59
C GLU A 334 15.11 26.44 -4.61
N ALA A 335 15.86 27.16 -3.76
CA ALA A 335 15.27 28.14 -2.84
C ALA A 335 14.82 29.37 -3.61
N CYS A 336 13.68 29.95 -3.23
CA CYS A 336 13.30 31.25 -3.77
C CYS A 336 14.34 32.31 -3.39
N PRO A 337 14.91 33.03 -4.37
CA PRO A 337 15.91 34.04 -4.08
C PRO A 337 15.30 35.20 -3.29
N PRO A 338 16.13 36.04 -2.63
CA PRO A 338 15.64 37.16 -1.86
C PRO A 338 14.80 38.13 -2.70
N GLY A 339 13.72 38.64 -2.12
CA GLY A 339 12.74 39.47 -2.84
C GLY A 339 11.68 38.65 -3.60
N THR A 340 11.71 37.32 -3.44
CA THR A 340 10.68 36.42 -3.97
C THR A 340 10.26 35.40 -2.92
N TYR A 341 9.06 34.84 -3.06
CA TYR A 341 8.50 33.87 -2.13
C TYR A 341 7.70 32.78 -2.86
N ALA A 342 7.54 31.62 -2.22
CA ALA A 342 6.67 30.54 -2.70
C ALA A 342 5.72 30.15 -1.56
N ASN A 343 4.43 30.45 -1.74
CA ASN A 343 3.42 30.34 -0.68
C ASN A 343 2.74 28.96 -0.60
N SER A 344 3.03 28.08 -1.53
CA SER A 344 2.41 26.76 -1.64
C SER A 344 3.43 25.73 -2.09
N SER A 345 3.11 24.45 -1.85
CA SER A 345 3.93 23.35 -2.32
C SER A 345 3.70 23.10 -3.81
N GLY A 346 4.73 22.67 -4.53
CA GLY A 346 4.58 22.25 -5.92
C GLY A 346 4.72 23.37 -6.95
N LEU A 347 5.24 24.53 -6.54
CA LEU A 347 5.46 25.67 -7.44
C LEU A 347 6.71 25.46 -8.30
N ASP A 348 6.63 25.90 -9.54
CA ASP A 348 7.70 25.92 -10.53
C ASP A 348 8.37 27.30 -10.65
N MET A 349 7.75 28.34 -10.09
CA MET A 349 8.23 29.72 -10.10
C MET A 349 7.92 30.43 -8.78
N CYS A 350 8.83 31.31 -8.34
CA CYS A 350 8.64 32.14 -7.16
C CYS A 350 7.80 33.38 -7.50
N HIS A 351 6.92 33.77 -6.58
CA HIS A 351 6.22 35.04 -6.64
C HIS A 351 7.16 36.18 -6.26
N VAL A 352 7.11 37.27 -7.02
CA VAL A 352 7.92 38.46 -6.77
C VAL A 352 7.25 39.30 -5.67
N CYS A 353 8.06 39.88 -4.78
CA CYS A 353 7.60 40.87 -3.82
C CYS A 353 7.25 42.18 -4.52
N GLY A 354 5.99 42.61 -4.38
CA GLY A 354 5.51 43.91 -4.85
C GLY A 354 5.76 44.22 -6.33
N THR A 355 5.56 45.48 -6.71
CA THR A 355 5.91 46.01 -8.04
C THR A 355 7.28 46.68 -7.99
N GLY A 356 8.06 46.58 -9.08
CA GLY A 356 9.42 47.15 -9.12
C GLY A 356 10.50 46.29 -8.43
N SER A 357 10.53 44.99 -8.74
CA SER A 357 11.31 43.89 -8.14
C SER A 357 12.68 44.18 -7.51
N ILE A 358 13.43 45.18 -7.98
CA ILE A 358 14.75 45.56 -7.47
C ILE A 358 14.72 46.36 -6.14
N GLN A 359 13.56 46.89 -5.75
CA GLN A 359 13.39 47.68 -4.52
C GLN A 359 12.96 46.84 -3.32
N TRP A 360 12.71 45.54 -3.55
CA TRP A 360 12.16 44.62 -2.57
C TRP A 360 13.18 43.55 -2.17
N THR A 361 13.06 43.07 -0.95
CA THR A 361 13.77 41.91 -0.43
C THR A 361 12.84 41.09 0.46
N THR A 362 13.26 39.89 0.83
CA THR A 362 12.59 39.06 1.82
C THR A 362 13.42 39.02 3.07
N SER A 363 12.84 39.33 4.23
CA SER A 363 13.57 39.38 5.49
C SER A 363 12.74 38.90 6.68
N ARG A 364 13.45 38.52 7.75
CA ARG A 364 12.87 38.21 9.05
C ARG A 364 13.53 39.06 10.13
N VAL A 365 12.77 39.46 11.15
CA VAL A 365 13.34 40.07 12.36
C VAL A 365 14.08 38.99 13.14
N THR A 366 15.33 39.25 13.48
CA THR A 366 16.12 38.43 14.40
C THR A 366 16.74 39.31 15.48
N GLN A 367 16.99 38.76 16.67
CA GLN A 367 17.72 39.48 17.70
C GLN A 367 19.21 39.15 17.62
N VAL A 368 20.01 40.16 17.29
CA VAL A 368 21.47 40.06 17.32
C VAL A 368 21.94 40.84 18.53
N ARG A 369 22.42 40.13 19.56
CA ARG A 369 22.90 40.73 20.83
C ARG A 369 21.84 41.63 21.51
N GLY A 370 20.57 41.21 21.48
CA GLY A 370 19.45 41.93 22.09
C GLY A 370 18.89 43.11 21.28
N ILE A 371 19.43 43.37 20.08
CA ILE A 371 18.94 44.42 19.18
C ILE A 371 18.17 43.75 18.03
N PRO A 372 16.92 44.16 17.75
CA PRO A 372 16.19 43.67 16.59
C PRO A 372 16.86 44.15 15.30
N GLN A 373 17.18 43.21 14.41
CA GLN A 373 17.77 43.48 13.11
C GLN A 373 17.02 42.71 12.03
N TRP A 374 16.86 43.33 10.87
CA TRP A 374 16.32 42.70 9.68
C TRP A 374 17.42 41.88 9.00
N LEU A 375 17.20 40.56 8.89
CA LEU A 375 18.09 39.68 8.15
C LEU A 375 17.41 39.22 6.86
N GLN A 376 18.06 39.46 5.73
CA GLN A 376 17.63 38.95 4.43
C GLN A 376 17.62 37.41 4.45
N ILE A 377 16.56 36.82 3.91
CA ILE A 377 16.37 35.37 3.85
C ILE A 377 16.05 34.90 2.44
N GLU A 378 16.53 33.69 2.13
CA GLU A 378 16.07 32.89 1.01
C GLU A 378 14.91 31.98 1.43
N ALA A 379 14.23 31.41 0.46
CA ALA A 379 13.12 30.49 0.65
C ALA A 379 11.96 31.05 1.50
N ALA A 380 11.60 32.31 1.25
CA ALA A 380 10.45 32.92 1.90
C ALA A 380 9.15 32.18 1.53
N VAL A 381 8.32 31.90 2.55
CA VAL A 381 7.12 31.07 2.39
C VAL A 381 5.82 31.87 2.23
N SER A 382 5.90 33.20 2.22
CA SER A 382 4.73 34.08 2.07
C SER A 382 5.14 35.52 1.76
N GLU A 383 4.18 36.31 1.29
CA GLU A 383 4.34 37.75 1.04
C GLU A 383 4.64 38.54 2.32
N SER A 384 4.28 38.03 3.51
CA SER A 384 4.52 38.73 4.77
C SER A 384 6.01 38.94 5.09
N PHE A 385 6.90 38.21 4.42
CA PHE A 385 8.36 38.39 4.50
C PHE A 385 8.88 39.51 3.58
N CYS A 386 8.07 40.01 2.63
CA CYS A 386 8.44 41.06 1.71
C CYS A 386 8.64 42.40 2.43
N ARG A 387 9.76 43.05 2.17
CA ARG A 387 10.17 44.34 2.76
C ARG A 387 10.90 45.18 1.73
N CYS A 388 10.91 46.50 1.88
CA CYS A 388 11.74 47.37 1.03
C CYS A 388 13.21 47.25 1.45
N ILE A 389 14.14 47.31 0.48
CA ILE A 389 15.58 47.31 0.77
C ILE A 389 16.01 48.59 1.51
N PRO A 390 17.18 48.59 2.19
CA PRO A 390 17.72 49.80 2.81
C PRO A 390 17.82 50.98 1.83
N GLY A 391 17.47 52.18 2.29
CA GLY A 391 17.34 53.37 1.45
C GLY A 391 15.96 53.55 0.80
N TRP A 392 15.03 52.64 1.07
CA TRP A 392 13.64 52.70 0.60
C TRP A 392 12.68 52.49 1.77
N PHE A 393 11.49 53.08 1.68
CA PHE A 393 10.41 52.89 2.66
C PHE A 393 9.12 52.47 1.96
N LEU A 394 8.26 51.74 2.68
CA LEU A 394 6.97 51.29 2.15
C LEU A 394 5.92 52.39 2.37
N GLY A 395 5.34 52.89 1.27
CA GLY A 395 4.29 53.91 1.28
C GLY A 395 2.89 53.33 1.56
N GLU A 396 1.90 54.21 1.74
CA GLU A 396 0.50 53.81 1.96
C GLU A 396 -0.10 53.08 0.76
N ASP A 397 0.41 53.36 -0.44
CA ASP A 397 0.05 52.76 -1.72
C ASP A 397 0.65 51.35 -1.93
N GLN A 398 1.30 50.77 -0.91
CA GLN A 398 1.97 49.47 -0.96
C GLN A 398 3.15 49.42 -1.96
N THR A 399 3.75 50.56 -2.30
CA THR A 399 4.96 50.61 -3.13
C THR A 399 6.17 51.11 -2.34
N CYS A 400 7.36 50.69 -2.77
CA CYS A 400 8.61 51.15 -2.17
C CYS A 400 9.01 52.50 -2.77
N HIS A 401 9.09 53.52 -1.93
CA HIS A 401 9.53 54.87 -2.28
C HIS A 401 10.96 55.12 -1.81
N GLU A 402 11.71 55.90 -2.58
CA GLU A 402 13.08 56.27 -2.23
C GLU A 402 13.10 57.08 -0.93
N CYS A 403 14.09 56.84 -0.07
CA CYS A 403 14.18 57.53 1.21
C CYS A 403 14.33 59.04 1.03
N ILE A 404 13.46 59.79 1.72
CA ILE A 404 13.37 61.23 1.57
C ILE A 404 14.50 61.91 2.35
N LYS A 405 15.07 62.97 1.77
CA LYS A 405 16.12 63.77 2.40
C LYS A 405 15.67 64.28 3.77
N GLY A 406 16.47 64.01 4.80
CA GLY A 406 16.14 64.34 6.19
C GLY A 406 15.60 63.15 6.99
N ALA A 407 15.48 61.97 6.37
CA ALA A 407 15.23 60.71 7.05
C ALA A 407 16.33 59.67 6.78
N SER A 408 16.36 58.65 7.63
CA SER A 408 17.07 57.40 7.49
C SER A 408 16.03 56.27 7.39
N CYS A 409 16.09 55.52 6.30
CA CYS A 409 15.17 54.43 6.00
C CYS A 409 15.96 53.12 5.98
N PRO A 410 16.00 52.36 7.09
CA PRO A 410 16.65 51.06 7.12
C PRO A 410 15.91 49.99 6.30
N GLY A 411 14.67 50.24 5.88
CA GLY A 411 13.82 49.37 5.05
C GLY A 411 12.38 49.30 5.58
N SER A 412 11.40 49.11 4.68
CA SER A 412 9.95 49.02 5.00
C SER A 412 9.36 50.25 5.71
N ASN A 413 8.27 50.13 6.50
CA ASN A 413 7.52 51.26 7.08
C ASN A 413 8.31 52.10 8.12
N ASP A 414 9.55 51.71 8.41
CA ASP A 414 10.40 52.35 9.41
C ASP A 414 11.12 53.54 8.79
N ILE A 415 10.58 54.74 9.03
CA ILE A 415 11.22 56.01 8.68
C ILE A 415 11.72 56.64 9.99
N HIS A 416 13.02 56.93 10.07
CA HIS A 416 13.61 57.66 11.19
C HIS A 416 14.07 59.04 10.74
N LEU A 417 13.47 60.09 11.27
CA LEU A 417 13.84 61.48 11.01
C LEU A 417 15.22 61.78 11.61
N ILE A 418 16.07 62.41 10.81
CA ILE A 418 17.35 62.95 11.25
C ILE A 418 17.07 64.21 12.10
N PRO A 419 17.83 64.48 13.17
CA PRO A 419 17.67 65.70 13.95
C PRO A 419 17.64 66.97 13.07
N GLY A 420 16.70 67.88 13.37
CA GLY A 420 16.42 69.08 12.57
C GLY A 420 15.34 68.92 11.49
N TYR A 421 14.76 67.72 11.34
CA TYR A 421 13.64 67.44 10.43
C TYR A 421 12.40 66.95 11.19
N PHE A 422 11.22 67.22 10.63
CA PHE A 422 9.91 66.86 11.17
C PHE A 422 9.03 66.28 10.06
N SER A 423 8.17 65.33 10.44
CA SER A 423 7.11 64.79 9.59
C SER A 423 5.92 64.46 10.49
N PHE A 424 4.70 64.48 9.94
CA PHE A 424 3.51 64.13 10.71
C PHE A 424 3.41 62.62 10.91
N ALA A 425 2.82 62.19 12.03
CA ALA A 425 2.61 60.76 12.29
C ALA A 425 1.71 60.08 11.23
N TYR A 426 0.74 60.84 10.70
CA TYR A 426 -0.23 60.43 9.69
C TYR A 426 0.22 60.70 8.25
N ASP A 427 1.27 61.50 8.04
CA ASP A 427 1.82 61.79 6.70
C ASP A 427 3.34 61.73 6.79
N ARG A 428 3.84 60.49 6.77
CA ARG A 428 5.26 60.18 6.94
C ARG A 428 6.09 60.49 5.70
N GLY A 429 5.43 60.67 4.55
CA GLY A 429 6.05 61.01 3.28
C GLY A 429 6.38 62.50 3.14
N SER A 430 5.77 63.36 3.96
CA SER A 430 6.10 64.79 3.97
C SER A 430 7.14 65.10 5.05
N ILE A 431 8.38 65.40 4.63
CA ILE A 431 9.46 65.81 5.54
C ILE A 431 9.75 67.30 5.42
N TYR A 432 9.64 68.00 6.54
CA TYR A 432 9.89 69.43 6.69
C TYR A 432 11.19 69.66 7.45
N ARG A 433 11.98 70.64 7.01
CA ARG A 433 13.12 71.13 7.78
C ARG A 433 12.66 72.14 8.82
N CYS A 434 13.10 71.98 10.06
CA CYS A 434 12.62 72.83 11.15
C CYS A 434 13.17 74.25 11.08
N TYR A 435 12.28 75.21 11.30
CA TYR A 435 12.56 76.63 11.12
C TYR A 435 13.38 77.19 12.28
N ARG A 436 14.49 77.88 11.97
CA ARG A 436 15.44 78.57 12.88
C ARG A 436 16.23 77.72 13.88
N ASN A 437 15.68 76.65 14.46
CA ASN A 437 16.40 75.86 15.47
C ASN A 437 16.22 74.35 15.27
N ALA A 438 17.34 73.64 15.08
CA ALA A 438 17.36 72.18 14.99
C ALA A 438 16.89 71.49 16.29
N LEU A 439 17.00 72.18 17.43
CA LEU A 439 16.57 71.66 18.74
C LEU A 439 15.05 71.52 18.89
N ALA A 440 14.24 72.17 18.04
CA ALA A 440 12.78 71.99 18.06
C ALA A 440 12.36 70.59 17.57
N CYS A 441 13.20 69.97 16.74
CA CYS A 441 12.95 68.70 16.10
C CYS A 441 14.09 67.73 16.42
N PRO A 442 13.96 66.96 17.51
CA PRO A 442 15.01 66.05 17.95
C PRO A 442 15.27 64.90 16.96
N GLY A 443 14.44 64.74 15.92
CA GLY A 443 14.43 63.58 15.03
C GLY A 443 13.68 62.41 15.68
N GLY A 444 13.95 61.20 15.21
CA GLY A 444 13.29 59.99 15.69
C GLY A 444 12.08 59.60 14.83
N VAL A 445 11.02 59.04 15.44
CA VAL A 445 9.84 58.60 14.67
C VAL A 445 8.98 59.80 14.22
N PRO A 446 8.29 59.72 13.05
CA PRO A 446 7.36 60.75 12.61
C PRO A 446 6.35 61.14 13.69
N GLY A 447 6.05 62.44 13.80
CA GLY A 447 5.21 63.03 14.85
C GLY A 447 5.95 63.43 16.13
N SER A 448 7.27 63.23 16.20
CA SER A 448 8.08 63.59 17.37
C SER A 448 8.53 65.05 17.33
N CYS A 449 8.29 65.80 18.42
CA CYS A 449 8.81 67.15 18.64
C CYS A 449 9.55 67.24 19.98
N ALA A 450 10.34 68.29 20.19
CA ALA A 450 10.97 68.56 21.47
C ALA A 450 9.92 68.85 22.57
N GLU A 451 10.32 68.71 23.83
CA GLU A 451 9.43 68.91 24.97
C GLU A 451 8.72 70.29 24.94
N GLY A 452 7.43 70.31 25.24
CA GLY A 452 6.61 71.52 25.24
C GLY A 452 6.18 72.03 23.85
N ARG A 453 6.60 71.37 22.76
CA ARG A 453 6.18 71.69 21.39
C ARG A 453 4.91 70.94 21.00
N ASP A 454 4.12 71.55 20.13
CA ASP A 454 2.90 70.95 19.58
C ASP A 454 3.22 70.12 18.33
N SER A 455 3.02 68.80 18.41
CA SER A 455 3.24 67.85 17.30
C SER A 455 2.18 67.92 16.19
N SER A 456 1.08 68.64 16.41
CA SER A 456 0.11 68.97 15.36
C SER A 456 0.51 70.21 14.55
N SER A 457 1.50 70.98 15.02
CA SER A 457 2.01 72.15 14.30
C SER A 457 3.07 71.75 13.27
N VAL A 458 3.00 72.35 12.06
CA VAL A 458 3.99 72.11 11.01
C VAL A 458 5.39 72.46 11.54
N ALA A 459 6.30 71.49 11.42
CA ALA A 459 7.71 71.62 11.80
C ALA A 459 7.95 72.01 13.27
N CYS A 460 7.07 71.55 14.17
CA CYS A 460 7.13 71.84 15.61
C CYS A 460 7.22 73.36 15.89
N SER A 461 6.56 74.18 15.07
CA SER A 461 6.69 75.63 15.14
C SER A 461 5.94 76.25 16.33
N ALA A 462 4.85 75.63 16.78
CA ALA A 462 4.07 76.10 17.91
C ALA A 462 4.49 75.45 19.25
N CYS A 463 4.30 76.19 20.33
CA CYS A 463 4.37 75.65 21.68
C CYS A 463 2.98 75.19 22.13
N LEU A 464 2.94 74.20 23.04
CA LEU A 464 1.69 73.80 23.69
C LEU A 464 1.04 74.98 24.43
N PRO A 465 -0.29 74.97 24.62
CA PRO A 465 -0.99 76.04 25.33
C PRO A 465 -0.36 76.38 26.69
N GLY A 466 -0.17 77.68 26.96
CA GLY A 466 0.47 78.17 28.19
C GLY A 466 2.00 78.35 28.12
N LEU A 467 2.62 77.99 27.00
CA LEU A 467 4.05 78.18 26.75
C LEU A 467 4.29 79.15 25.57
N HIS A 468 5.40 79.90 25.59
CA HIS A 468 5.84 80.74 24.48
C HIS A 468 7.23 80.31 23.95
N PRO A 469 7.53 80.55 22.66
CA PRO A 469 8.80 80.15 22.07
C PRO A 469 9.95 81.08 22.49
N THR A 470 11.11 80.50 22.76
CA THR A 470 12.41 81.17 23.00
C THR A 470 13.52 80.52 22.16
N ALA A 471 14.76 81.04 22.25
CA ALA A 471 15.91 80.44 21.59
C ALA A 471 16.27 79.04 22.15
N GLU A 472 15.94 78.77 23.41
CA GLU A 472 16.26 77.51 24.11
C GLU A 472 15.10 76.49 24.10
N GLY A 473 13.87 76.91 23.78
CA GLY A 473 12.71 76.01 23.78
C GLY A 473 11.38 76.71 24.01
N CYS A 474 10.37 75.95 24.42
CA CYS A 474 9.08 76.49 24.87
C CYS A 474 9.11 76.66 26.39
N VAL A 475 8.89 77.88 26.88
CA VAL A 475 8.91 78.19 28.31
C VAL A 475 7.56 78.76 28.77
N PRO A 476 7.17 78.64 30.05
CA PRO A 476 5.88 79.14 30.54
C PRO A 476 5.73 80.65 30.37
N CYS A 477 4.55 81.09 29.92
CA CYS A 477 4.21 82.52 29.85
C CYS A 477 4.25 83.17 31.24
N ARG A 478 4.92 84.32 31.36
CA ARG A 478 4.86 85.17 32.56
C ARG A 478 3.86 86.30 32.32
N GLY A 479 3.34 86.93 33.39
CA GLY A 479 2.21 87.87 33.35
C GLY A 479 2.33 89.11 32.43
N GLN A 480 3.44 89.28 31.70
CA GLN A 480 3.65 90.34 30.71
C GLN A 480 3.67 89.83 29.25
N ASP A 481 3.56 88.52 29.01
CA ASP A 481 3.65 87.90 27.68
C ASP A 481 2.26 87.78 27.02
N TRP A 482 1.63 88.92 26.67
CA TRP A 482 0.42 88.95 25.84
C TRP A 482 0.77 89.37 24.41
N ARG A 483 0.56 88.47 23.43
CA ARG A 483 0.42 88.86 22.01
C ARG A 483 -1.06 88.79 21.64
N GLY A 484 -1.64 89.95 21.34
CA GLY A 484 -3.00 90.06 20.83
C GLY A 484 -3.17 89.32 19.51
N GLY A 485 -4.15 88.41 19.47
CA GLY A 485 -4.70 87.90 18.23
C GLY A 485 -5.56 88.98 17.58
N VAL A 486 -5.35 89.21 16.29
CA VAL A 486 -6.35 89.84 15.43
C VAL A 486 -7.23 88.70 14.91
N VAL A 487 -8.53 88.85 15.11
CA VAL A 487 -9.63 87.98 14.66
C VAL A 487 -9.72 87.97 13.13
#